data_AF-A0A1H9MJH1-F1
#
_entry.id   AF-A0A1H9MJH1-F1
#
_cell.length_a   1.000
_cell.length_b   1.000
_cell.length_c   1.000
_cell.angle_alpha   90.00
_cell.angle_beta   90.00
_cell.angle_gamma   90.00
#
_symmetry.space_group_name_H-M   'P 1'
#
loop_
_entity.id
_entity.type
_entity.pdbx_description
1 polymer ?
#
loop_
_entity_poly.entity_id
_entity_poly.type
_entity_poly.pdbx_seq_one_letter_code
_entity_poly.pdbx_strand_id
1 'polypeptide(L)'
;MQCKIKRYENKDEKHLSDLLYVSFEDEYLLNVLNSSRLIFAYSAFCNNELVDMIFAWTSDFHPYCTYFRILSNPIYKKANIEEKLLTKVEEQKVFKFPLQTSMWKLL
;
A
#
# COMPACT_ATOMS: atom_id res chain seq x y z
N MET A 1 -14.58 4.53 -14.72
CA MET A 1 -14.59 3.54 -13.62
C MET A 1 -14.52 4.28 -12.29
N GLN A 2 -15.42 4.00 -11.35
CA GLN A 2 -15.42 4.65 -10.04
C GLN A 2 -14.79 3.71 -9.01
N CYS A 3 -13.79 4.21 -8.30
CA CYS A 3 -13.08 3.46 -7.25
C CYS A 3 -13.17 4.23 -5.94
N LYS A 4 -13.33 3.51 -4.85
CA LYS A 4 -13.44 4.07 -3.50
C LYS A 4 -12.14 3.84 -2.76
N ILE A 5 -11.56 4.92 -2.23
CA ILE A 5 -10.40 4.85 -1.34
C ILE A 5 -10.90 4.81 0.11
N LYS A 6 -10.44 3.84 0.88
CA LYS A 6 -10.74 3.69 2.32
C LYS A 6 -9.49 3.25 3.08
N ARG A 7 -9.52 3.33 4.41
CA ARG A 7 -8.49 2.66 5.22
C ARG A 7 -8.60 1.16 5.02
N TYR A 8 -7.46 0.50 4.94
CA TYR A 8 -7.39 -0.95 4.94
C TYR A 8 -7.77 -1.47 6.34
N GLU A 9 -8.50 -2.58 6.35
CA GLU A 9 -8.93 -3.28 7.55
C GLU A 9 -8.65 -4.78 7.36
N ASN A 10 -8.34 -5.51 8.43
CA ASN A 10 -7.98 -6.94 8.34
C ASN A 10 -9.06 -7.81 7.69
N LYS A 11 -10.32 -7.37 7.68
CA LYS A 11 -11.40 -8.06 6.95
C LYS A 11 -11.18 -8.11 5.43
N ASP A 12 -10.33 -7.23 4.90
CA ASP A 12 -9.97 -7.14 3.48
C ASP A 12 -8.76 -8.05 3.13
N GLU A 13 -8.21 -8.83 4.06
CA GLU A 13 -7.01 -9.67 3.86
C GLU A 13 -7.12 -10.63 2.67
N LYS A 14 -8.28 -11.26 2.46
CA LYS A 14 -8.50 -12.13 1.30
C LYS A 14 -8.29 -11.37 -0.02
N HIS A 15 -8.84 -10.17 -0.13
CA HIS A 15 -8.69 -9.35 -1.32
C HIS A 15 -7.25 -8.87 -1.52
N LEU A 16 -6.50 -8.72 -0.43
CA LEU A 16 -5.08 -8.39 -0.48
C LEU A 16 -4.24 -9.57 -0.99
N SER A 17 -4.52 -10.80 -0.56
CA SER A 17 -3.87 -11.99 -1.13
C SER A 17 -4.09 -12.08 -2.64
N ASP A 18 -5.32 -11.81 -3.10
CA ASP A 18 -5.64 -11.77 -4.53
C ASP A 18 -4.83 -10.66 -5.26
N LEU A 19 -4.72 -9.47 -4.66
CA LEU A 19 -3.93 -8.37 -5.21
C LEU A 19 -2.43 -8.71 -5.28
N LEU A 20 -1.86 -9.29 -4.22
CA LEU A 20 -0.45 -9.70 -4.18
C LEU A 20 -0.17 -10.71 -5.31
N TYR A 21 -1.04 -11.70 -5.47
CA TYR A 21 -0.93 -12.69 -6.53
C TYR A 21 -0.92 -12.06 -7.94
N VAL A 22 -1.89 -11.20 -8.26
CA VAL A 22 -1.99 -10.60 -9.62
C VAL A 22 -0.92 -9.55 -9.88
N SER A 23 -0.38 -8.92 -8.84
CA SER A 23 0.69 -7.94 -8.93
C SER A 23 2.09 -8.56 -8.92
N PHE A 24 2.18 -9.90 -8.77
CA PHE A 24 3.42 -10.66 -8.60
C PHE A 24 4.25 -10.18 -7.41
N GLU A 25 3.56 -9.84 -6.33
CA GLU A 25 4.14 -9.32 -5.11
C GLU A 25 4.20 -10.40 -4.02
N ASP A 26 5.15 -10.26 -3.11
CA ASP A 26 5.46 -11.29 -2.12
C ASP A 26 4.52 -11.24 -0.89
N GLU A 27 4.11 -12.42 -0.42
CA GLU A 27 3.24 -12.60 0.75
C GLU A 27 3.84 -12.05 2.05
N TYR A 28 5.16 -11.83 2.15
CA TYR A 28 5.76 -11.18 3.32
C TYR A 28 5.14 -9.81 3.63
N LEU A 29 4.55 -9.14 2.63
CA LEU A 29 3.85 -7.87 2.81
C LEU A 29 2.63 -7.98 3.73
N LEU A 30 2.03 -9.17 3.86
CA LEU A 30 1.01 -9.44 4.88
C LEU A 30 1.57 -9.24 6.29
N ASN A 31 2.80 -9.67 6.55
CA ASN A 31 3.45 -9.47 7.84
C ASN A 31 3.73 -7.98 8.13
N VAL A 32 4.04 -7.20 7.08
CA VAL A 32 4.22 -5.75 7.21
C VAL A 32 2.91 -5.08 7.60
N LEU A 33 1.80 -5.49 6.99
CA LEU A 33 0.47 -4.93 7.25
C LEU A 33 -0.11 -5.34 8.61
N ASN A 34 0.28 -6.50 9.13
CA ASN A 34 -0.10 -6.94 10.47
C ASN A 34 0.88 -6.45 11.57
N SER A 35 1.92 -5.69 11.21
CA SER A 35 2.92 -5.21 12.15
C SER A 35 2.43 -4.01 12.96
N SER A 36 2.86 -3.94 14.23
CA SER A 36 2.68 -2.74 15.07
C SER A 36 3.45 -1.51 14.56
N ARG A 37 4.32 -1.69 13.56
CA ARG A 37 5.10 -0.61 12.91
C ARG A 37 4.40 0.00 11.71
N LEU A 38 3.22 -0.51 11.35
CA LEU A 38 2.39 0.08 10.32
C LEU A 38 1.96 1.48 10.77
N ILE A 39 2.20 2.47 9.92
CA ILE A 39 1.78 3.86 10.15
C ILE A 39 0.37 4.06 9.57
N PHE A 40 0.16 3.62 8.33
CA PHE A 40 -1.15 3.59 7.69
C PHE A 40 -1.17 2.57 6.56
N ALA A 41 -2.40 2.25 6.17
CA ALA A 41 -2.70 1.52 4.96
C ALA A 41 -4.03 2.04 4.37
N TYR A 42 -4.01 2.36 3.08
CA TYR A 42 -5.18 2.78 2.31
C TYR A 42 -5.37 1.85 1.12
N SER A 43 -6.61 1.41 0.93
CA SER A 43 -7.03 0.51 -0.14
C SER A 43 -7.93 1.23 -1.13
N ALA A 44 -7.77 0.92 -2.42
CA ALA A 44 -8.65 1.34 -3.49
C ALA A 44 -9.49 0.16 -3.98
N PHE A 45 -10.81 0.27 -3.85
CA PHE A 45 -11.75 -0.73 -4.31
C PHE A 45 -12.49 -0.28 -5.56
N CYS A 46 -12.50 -1.10 -6.61
CA CYS A 46 -13.33 -0.92 -7.80
C CYS A 46 -14.19 -2.17 -7.97
N ASN A 47 -15.50 -2.03 -8.21
CA ASN A 47 -16.42 -3.19 -8.36
C ASN A 47 -16.32 -4.24 -7.24
N ASN A 48 -16.06 -3.80 -5.99
CA ASN A 48 -15.87 -4.67 -4.82
C ASN A 48 -14.59 -5.54 -4.84
N GLU A 49 -13.64 -5.22 -5.72
CA GLU A 49 -12.29 -5.80 -5.75
C GLU A 49 -11.26 -4.80 -5.22
N LEU A 50 -10.30 -5.28 -4.44
CA LEU A 50 -9.13 -4.49 -4.08
C LEU A 50 -8.19 -4.44 -5.29
N VAL A 51 -8.06 -3.25 -5.89
CA VAL A 51 -7.25 -3.11 -7.10
C VAL A 51 -5.89 -2.51 -6.83
N ASP A 52 -5.81 -1.52 -5.93
CA ASP A 52 -4.55 -0.88 -5.56
C ASP A 52 -4.54 -0.63 -4.05
N MET A 53 -3.34 -0.48 -3.49
CA MET A 53 -3.13 -0.21 -2.08
C MET A 53 -1.85 0.61 -1.87
N ILE A 54 -1.87 1.57 -0.95
CA ILE A 54 -0.66 2.23 -0.45
C ILE A 54 -0.56 2.01 1.06
N PHE A 55 0.62 1.66 1.54
CA PHE A 55 0.88 1.52 2.97
C PHE A 55 2.28 1.96 3.31
N ALA A 56 2.46 2.38 4.56
CA ALA A 56 3.74 2.84 5.08
C ALA A 56 4.02 2.28 6.46
N TRP A 57 5.29 1.98 6.72
CA TRP A 57 5.76 1.40 7.98
C TRP A 57 7.15 1.93 8.35
N THR A 58 7.52 1.75 9.61
CA THR A 58 8.88 1.99 10.11
C THR A 58 9.66 0.68 10.22
N SER A 59 10.99 0.76 10.17
CA SER A 59 11.88 -0.40 10.34
C SER A 59 13.00 -0.05 11.32
N ASP A 60 13.45 -1.01 12.14
CA ASP A 60 14.63 -0.81 12.99
C ASP A 60 15.92 -0.73 12.16
N PHE A 61 15.91 -1.25 10.94
CA PHE A 61 17.08 -1.20 10.06
C PHE A 61 17.42 0.25 9.66
N HIS A 62 16.38 1.08 9.48
CA HIS A 62 16.52 2.52 9.25
C HIS A 62 15.47 3.27 10.08
N PRO A 63 15.78 3.53 11.37
CA PRO A 63 14.79 4.06 12.33
C PRO A 63 14.36 5.50 12.04
N TYR A 64 15.08 6.20 11.15
CA TYR A 64 14.81 7.59 10.75
C TYR A 64 14.25 7.70 9.33
N CYS A 65 13.66 6.62 8.80
CA CYS A 65 12.98 6.60 7.51
C CYS A 65 11.57 6.04 7.66
N THR A 66 10.65 6.52 6.82
CA THR A 66 9.34 5.90 6.63
C THR A 66 9.34 5.15 5.31
N TYR A 67 9.22 3.84 5.36
CA TYR A 67 9.03 3.04 4.16
C TYR A 67 7.60 3.15 3.68
N PHE A 68 7.39 3.21 2.37
CA PHE A 68 6.08 3.01 1.78
C PHE A 68 6.15 2.11 0.56
N ARG A 69 5.01 1.50 0.24
CA ARG A 69 4.84 0.68 -0.94
C ARG A 69 3.46 0.94 -1.54
N ILE A 70 3.39 0.89 -2.87
CA ILE A 70 2.15 0.87 -3.62
C ILE A 70 2.06 -0.50 -4.28
N LEU A 71 0.94 -1.18 -4.08
CA LEU A 71 0.56 -2.39 -4.80
C LEU A 71 -0.49 -1.98 -5.81
N SER A 72 -0.34 -2.42 -7.05
CA SER A 72 -1.23 -2.04 -8.13
C SER A 72 -1.58 -3.23 -8.99
N ASN A 73 -2.87 -3.43 -9.24
CA ASN A 73 -3.32 -4.46 -10.15
C ASN A 73 -3.00 -4.01 -11.59
N PRO A 74 -2.19 -4.77 -12.35
CA PRO A 74 -1.71 -4.35 -13.66
C PRO A 74 -2.83 -4.10 -14.68
N ILE A 75 -4.01 -4.69 -14.49
CA ILE A 75 -5.19 -4.48 -15.34
C ILE A 75 -5.71 -3.04 -15.23
N TYR A 76 -5.52 -2.40 -14.07
CA TYR A 76 -6.10 -1.10 -13.75
C TYR A 76 -5.14 0.09 -13.96
N LYS A 77 -3.95 -0.13 -14.55
CA LYS A 77 -2.89 0.89 -14.74
C LYS A 77 -3.34 2.23 -15.35
N LYS A 78 -4.36 2.24 -16.22
CA LYS A 78 -4.84 3.46 -16.89
C LYS A 78 -5.84 4.28 -16.06
N ALA A 79 -6.15 3.86 -14.83
CA ALA A 79 -7.20 4.47 -14.01
C ALA A 79 -6.71 5.54 -13.03
N ASN A 80 -5.41 5.87 -13.04
CA ASN A 80 -4.75 6.85 -12.17
C ASN A 80 -5.12 6.66 -10.68
N ILE A 81 -5.15 5.41 -10.22
CA ILE A 81 -5.55 5.07 -8.85
C ILE A 81 -4.40 5.33 -7.88
N GLU A 82 -3.17 4.98 -8.27
CA GLU A 82 -1.93 5.31 -7.54
C GLU A 82 -1.84 6.80 -7.19
N GLU A 83 -2.14 7.69 -8.14
CA GLU A 83 -2.15 9.13 -7.94
C GLU A 83 -3.16 9.54 -6.85
N LYS A 84 -4.38 9.00 -6.89
CA LYS A 84 -5.41 9.28 -5.89
C LYS A 84 -5.01 8.76 -4.51
N LEU A 85 -4.34 7.61 -4.44
CA LEU A 85 -3.80 7.06 -3.20
C LEU A 85 -2.67 7.95 -2.64
N LEU A 86 -1.78 8.45 -3.49
CA LEU A 86 -0.73 9.40 -3.10
C LEU A 86 -1.31 10.72 -2.60
N THR A 87 -2.26 11.32 -3.32
CA THR A 87 -2.97 12.53 -2.86
C THR A 87 -3.60 12.29 -1.50
N LYS A 88 -4.20 11.11 -1.28
CA LYS A 88 -4.80 10.78 0.01
C LYS A 88 -3.79 10.75 1.15
N VAL A 89 -2.58 10.29 0.86
CA VAL A 89 -1.47 10.22 1.82
C VAL A 89 -0.89 11.62 2.09
N GLU A 90 -0.73 12.45 1.07
CA GLU A 90 -0.26 13.84 1.20
C GLU A 90 -1.21 14.69 2.07
N GLU A 91 -2.53 14.51 1.92
CA GLU A 91 -3.55 15.18 2.75
C GLU A 91 -3.34 14.96 4.25
N GLN A 92 -2.76 13.82 4.65
CA GLN A 92 -2.65 13.44 6.05
C GLN A 92 -1.47 14.13 6.77
N LYS A 93 -0.46 14.64 6.03
CA LYS A 93 0.73 15.30 6.58
C LYS A 93 1.39 14.56 7.77
N VAL A 94 1.35 13.23 7.79
CA VAL A 94 1.73 12.42 8.97
C VAL A 94 3.24 12.16 9.06
N PHE A 95 4.02 12.54 8.06
CA PHE A 95 5.40 12.08 7.94
C PHE A 95 6.37 12.98 8.70
N LYS A 96 6.92 12.42 9.78
CA LYS A 96 8.04 13.02 10.54
C LYS A 96 9.40 12.79 9.87
N PHE A 97 9.52 11.70 9.12
CA PHE A 97 10.77 11.23 8.51
C PHE A 97 10.64 11.17 6.98
N PRO A 98 11.76 11.21 6.24
CA PRO A 98 11.75 11.06 4.80
C PRO A 98 11.03 9.78 4.35
N LEU A 99 10.29 9.89 3.25
CA LEU A 99 9.66 8.76 2.58
C LEU A 99 10.70 7.99 1.76
N GLN A 100 10.72 6.68 1.91
CA GLN A 100 11.60 5.78 1.19
C GLN A 100 10.76 4.68 0.54
N THR A 101 10.94 4.46 -0.76
CA THR A 101 10.36 3.29 -1.42
C THR A 101 11.07 2.03 -0.94
N SER A 102 10.33 0.92 -0.83
CA SER A 102 10.94 -0.37 -0.47
C SER A 102 12.09 -0.70 -1.43
N MET A 103 13.29 -0.92 -0.89
CA MET A 103 14.46 -1.28 -1.68
C MET A 103 14.37 -2.74 -2.11
N TRP A 104 13.71 -3.04 -3.22
CA TRP A 104 13.79 -4.35 -3.86
C TRP A 104 14.09 -4.19 -5.36
N LYS A 105 15.37 -3.98 -5.64
CA LYS A 105 16.01 -4.21 -6.97
C LYS A 105 17.54 -4.35 -6.94
N LEU A 106 18.19 -4.43 -5.76
CA LEU A 106 19.66 -4.49 -5.65
C LEU A 106 20.17 -5.44 -4.53
N LEU A 107 19.54 -6.59 -4.35
CA LEU A 107 20.19 -7.80 -3.80
C LEU A 107 19.74 -9.01 -4.61
#